data_AF-A0A7X8M844-F1
#
_entry.id   AF-A0A7X8M844-F1
#
_cell.length_a   1.000
_cell.length_b   1.000
_cell.length_c   1.000
_cell.angle_alpha   90.00
_cell.angle_beta   90.00
_cell.angle_gamma   90.00
#
_symmetry.space_group_name_H-M   'P 1'
#
loop_
_entity.id
_entity.type
_entity.pdbx_description
1 polymer ?
#
loop_
_entity_poly.entity_id
_entity_poly.type
_entity_poly.pdbx_seq_one_letter_code
_entity_poly.pdbx_strand_id
1 'polypeptide(L)'
;MTHSKRMTRILSCLSFMLLLANLYVFLTREWESSFYPTSYATLYYPSDIPTIRKWKVVDRNHLQLFLHGKARVTEWQVYTDGGQPQRALGMSPFFRVDTTFAQLHTYRLVPVPMDACPPVEITMQFYSREFYGSLGMRRSTDAYIVRSNIPCGEFRQYAIQDWVDDYAYVGKGGLGETDRLLREEVGIRPNDSTFVRMEKLTRYLRIKLKDARGVPKDDERWMNPWELYQAMAGGTGKGWCTQHAQIYVYWANRAGIPTRFVFGARTEDNTIVYTGHAFAESFIKEQNRWAFVDLSHAHIYITDNNGQVLNTAQLFHLNQHNAFDGVQARLYMDWEWPISLGLSFSDTVVTVPYALCNKTVRSEFTAHSILKYRRPPNVEDVREVYTGFFRDRTFLTGNLERYLCKPQLAYSLYPTEGVRTYAIRRTLFAALATSLLLWFFFRFYLRKRAAASRA
;
A
#
# COMPACT_ATOMS: atom_id res chain seq x y z
N MET A 1 39.28 35.84 21.81
CA MET A 1 38.66 35.05 20.72
C MET A 1 37.38 35.75 20.27
N THR A 2 37.19 36.08 18.99
CA THR A 2 35.98 36.81 18.55
C THR A 2 34.72 35.96 18.74
N HIS A 3 33.59 36.59 19.09
CA HIS A 3 32.30 35.92 19.31
C HIS A 3 31.94 34.95 18.17
N SER A 4 32.22 35.33 16.93
CA SER A 4 31.98 34.51 15.74
C SER A 4 32.85 33.23 15.66
N LYS A 5 34.12 33.28 16.11
CA LYS A 5 34.97 32.07 16.20
C LYS A 5 34.45 31.11 17.27
N ARG A 6 33.92 31.63 18.38
CA ARG A 6 33.27 30.82 19.43
C ARG A 6 32.02 30.13 18.90
N MET A 7 31.16 30.87 18.20
CA MET A 7 29.93 30.33 17.60
C MET A 7 30.24 29.21 16.59
N THR A 8 31.25 29.39 15.74
CA THR A 8 31.65 28.36 14.76
C THR A 8 32.12 27.07 15.43
N ARG A 9 32.87 27.17 16.54
CA ARG A 9 33.30 26.00 17.32
C ARG A 9 32.11 25.31 17.99
N ILE A 10 31.18 26.07 18.58
CA ILE A 10 29.96 25.53 19.19
C ILE A 10 29.13 24.77 18.16
N LEU A 11 28.88 25.35 16.99
CA LEU A 11 28.12 24.71 15.92
C LEU A 11 28.82 23.44 15.39
N SER A 12 30.15 23.47 15.25
CA SER A 12 30.92 22.29 14.86
C SER A 12 30.79 21.16 15.88
N CYS A 13 30.92 21.46 17.19
CA CYS A 13 30.74 20.47 18.24
C CYS A 13 29.31 19.94 18.28
N LEU A 14 28.31 20.82 18.14
CA LEU A 14 26.89 20.42 18.10
C LEU A 14 26.59 19.52 16.91
N SER A 15 27.07 19.86 15.71
CA SER A 15 26.94 19.02 14.51
C SER A 15 27.58 17.64 14.71
N PHE A 16 28.75 17.58 15.33
CA PHE A 16 29.42 16.30 15.64
C PHE A 16 28.62 15.46 16.64
N MET A 17 28.11 16.06 17.72
CA MET A 17 27.27 15.36 18.70
C MET A 17 25.96 14.87 18.07
N LEU A 18 25.32 15.67 17.22
CA LEU A 18 24.11 15.27 16.50
C LEU A 18 24.40 14.16 15.48
N LEU A 19 25.55 14.15 14.84
CA LEU A 19 25.99 13.06 13.97
C LEU A 19 26.14 11.77 14.78
N LEU A 20 26.84 11.81 15.92
CA LEU A 20 26.98 10.65 16.80
C LEU A 20 25.62 10.14 17.30
N ALA A 21 24.70 11.03 17.67
CA ALA A 21 23.34 10.66 18.07
C ALA A 21 22.55 10.01 16.92
N ASN A 22 22.65 10.54 15.69
CA ASN A 22 22.03 9.93 14.52
C ASN A 22 22.61 8.55 14.22
N LEU A 23 23.94 8.39 14.29
CA LEU A 23 24.62 7.11 14.09
C LEU A 23 24.23 6.10 15.16
N TYR A 24 24.18 6.52 16.42
CA TYR A 24 23.74 5.68 17.52
C TYR A 24 22.29 5.20 17.30
N VAL A 25 21.35 6.11 17.05
CA VAL A 25 19.94 5.76 16.81
C VAL A 25 19.80 4.90 15.56
N PHE A 26 20.58 5.15 14.51
CA PHE A 26 20.59 4.31 13.33
C PHE A 26 21.08 2.89 13.69
N LEU A 27 22.26 2.73 14.28
CA LEU A 27 22.86 1.41 14.53
C LEU A 27 22.14 0.60 15.61
N THR A 28 21.52 1.26 16.60
CA THR A 28 20.77 0.60 17.69
C THR A 28 19.28 0.48 17.41
N ARG A 29 18.81 0.88 16.21
CA ARG A 29 17.39 0.84 15.91
C ARG A 29 16.85 -0.57 15.92
N GLU A 30 15.65 -0.68 16.44
CA GLU A 30 14.78 -1.79 16.11
C GLU A 30 14.25 -1.59 14.68
N TRP A 31 14.72 -2.45 13.76
CA TRP A 31 14.34 -2.39 12.34
C TRP A 31 12.85 -2.61 12.14
N GLU A 32 12.26 -3.50 12.95
CA GLU A 32 10.86 -3.86 12.84
C GLU A 32 9.89 -2.77 13.31
N SER A 33 10.35 -1.87 14.18
CA SER A 33 9.60 -0.69 14.62
C SER A 33 9.60 0.47 13.61
N SER A 34 10.13 0.26 12.40
CA SER A 34 10.24 1.30 11.37
C SER A 34 8.99 1.41 10.48
N PHE A 35 7.84 1.74 11.06
CA PHE A 35 6.59 1.95 10.32
C PHE A 35 5.73 3.07 10.89
N TYR A 36 4.72 3.46 10.12
CA TYR A 36 3.72 4.45 10.49
C TYR A 36 2.32 3.79 10.54
N PRO A 37 1.61 3.83 11.68
CA PRO A 37 0.25 3.33 11.78
C PRO A 37 -0.67 4.07 10.82
N THR A 38 -1.57 3.35 10.19
CA THR A 38 -2.47 3.92 9.20
C THR A 38 -3.84 3.29 9.24
N SER A 39 -4.80 3.94 8.57
CA SER A 39 -6.17 3.46 8.49
C SER A 39 -6.36 2.54 7.29
N TYR A 40 -7.41 1.71 7.36
CA TYR A 40 -7.90 0.93 6.22
C TYR A 40 -8.07 1.81 4.97
N ALA A 41 -8.73 2.96 5.13
CA ALA A 41 -9.02 3.89 4.04
C ALA A 41 -7.73 4.39 3.34
N THR A 42 -6.68 4.66 4.11
CA THR A 42 -5.40 5.13 3.57
C THR A 42 -4.70 4.09 2.70
N LEU A 43 -4.84 2.81 3.04
CA LEU A 43 -4.18 1.70 2.34
C LEU A 43 -4.95 1.20 1.12
N TYR A 44 -6.28 1.24 1.19
CA TYR A 44 -7.14 0.50 0.26
C TYR A 44 -7.98 1.37 -0.66
N TYR A 45 -8.00 2.68 -0.44
CA TYR A 45 -8.64 3.63 -1.36
C TYR A 45 -7.58 4.48 -2.07
N PRO A 46 -7.07 4.03 -3.23
CA PRO A 46 -6.06 4.77 -3.97
C PRO A 46 -6.60 6.12 -4.48
N SER A 47 -5.71 7.08 -4.67
CA SER A 47 -6.05 8.41 -5.22
C SER A 47 -6.42 8.38 -6.72
N ASP A 48 -6.15 7.24 -7.39
CA ASP A 48 -6.58 6.99 -8.77
C ASP A 48 -8.11 6.80 -8.89
N ILE A 49 -8.82 6.52 -7.79
CA ILE A 49 -10.29 6.40 -7.74
C ILE A 49 -10.89 7.68 -7.14
N PRO A 50 -12.02 8.19 -7.65
CA PRO A 50 -12.72 9.32 -7.03
C PRO A 50 -13.08 9.08 -5.56
N THR A 51 -13.00 10.14 -4.74
CA THR A 51 -13.39 10.16 -3.32
C THR A 51 -14.29 11.36 -3.07
N ILE A 52 -15.36 11.19 -2.28
CA ILE A 52 -16.18 12.30 -1.79
C ILE A 52 -15.51 12.84 -0.52
N ARG A 53 -14.83 13.99 -0.59
CA ARG A 53 -14.16 14.57 0.59
C ARG A 53 -15.15 15.11 1.60
N LYS A 54 -16.17 15.79 1.08
CA LYS A 54 -17.23 16.45 1.85
C LYS A 54 -18.42 16.68 0.92
N TRP A 55 -19.56 16.97 1.52
CA TRP A 55 -20.75 17.44 0.82
C TRP A 55 -21.43 18.52 1.63
N LYS A 56 -22.20 19.38 0.95
CA LYS A 56 -22.92 20.48 1.57
C LYS A 56 -24.30 20.61 0.95
N VAL A 57 -25.30 20.73 1.81
CA VAL A 57 -26.62 21.24 1.40
C VAL A 57 -26.49 22.75 1.21
N VAL A 58 -26.60 23.21 -0.03
CA VAL A 58 -26.39 24.62 -0.38
C VAL A 58 -27.68 25.42 -0.17
N ASP A 59 -28.80 24.85 -0.59
CA ASP A 59 -30.15 25.37 -0.41
C ASP A 59 -31.14 24.21 -0.21
N ARG A 60 -32.44 24.50 -0.29
CA ARG A 60 -33.50 23.52 0.01
C ARG A 60 -33.43 22.25 -0.84
N ASN A 61 -33.00 22.35 -2.10
CA ASN A 61 -33.06 21.24 -3.05
C ASN A 61 -31.76 21.02 -3.80
N HIS A 62 -30.64 21.60 -3.38
CA HIS A 62 -29.34 21.36 -4.01
C HIS A 62 -28.27 20.86 -3.06
N LEU A 63 -27.52 19.89 -3.57
CA LEU A 63 -26.34 19.34 -2.94
C LEU A 63 -25.10 19.72 -3.76
N GLN A 64 -24.05 20.10 -3.06
CA GLN A 64 -22.72 20.19 -3.62
C GLN A 64 -21.84 19.08 -3.06
N LEU A 65 -21.32 18.21 -3.93
CA LEU A 65 -20.27 17.27 -3.56
C LEU A 65 -18.91 17.91 -3.81
N PHE A 66 -17.90 17.52 -3.03
CA PHE A 66 -16.51 17.91 -3.27
C PHE A 66 -15.72 16.66 -3.58
N LEU A 67 -15.58 16.38 -4.88
CA LEU A 67 -14.90 15.21 -5.39
C LEU A 67 -13.40 15.46 -5.46
N HIS A 68 -12.62 14.44 -5.12
CA HIS A 68 -11.17 14.43 -5.24
C HIS A 68 -10.74 13.17 -5.95
N GLY A 69 -9.77 13.28 -6.86
CA GLY A 69 -9.22 12.16 -7.61
C GLY A 69 -8.24 12.64 -8.65
N LYS A 70 -7.55 11.69 -9.29
CA LYS A 70 -6.57 11.96 -10.36
C LYS A 70 -7.22 12.54 -11.62
N ALA A 71 -8.40 12.05 -11.98
CA ALA A 71 -9.15 12.53 -13.13
C ALA A 71 -9.69 13.95 -12.90
N ARG A 72 -9.52 14.83 -13.88
CA ARG A 72 -10.10 16.18 -13.89
C ARG A 72 -11.37 16.18 -14.72
N VAL A 73 -12.50 15.87 -14.08
CA VAL A 73 -13.79 15.85 -14.74
C VAL A 73 -14.33 17.28 -14.83
N THR A 74 -14.63 17.73 -16.05
CA THR A 74 -15.18 19.06 -16.31
C THR A 74 -16.69 19.11 -16.17
N GLU A 75 -17.37 18.00 -16.47
CA GLU A 75 -18.82 17.91 -16.43
C GLU A 75 -19.28 16.49 -16.02
N TRP A 76 -20.40 16.44 -15.32
CA TRP A 76 -21.11 15.24 -14.92
C TRP A 76 -22.55 15.28 -15.42
N GLN A 77 -23.03 14.15 -15.92
CA GLN A 77 -24.45 13.87 -16.06
C GLN A 77 -24.93 13.16 -14.80
N VAL A 78 -25.84 13.80 -14.05
CA VAL A 78 -26.37 13.28 -12.79
C VAL A 78 -27.78 12.73 -13.02
N TYR A 79 -27.92 11.43 -12.89
CA TYR A 79 -29.19 10.71 -13.00
C TYR A 79 -29.77 10.52 -11.59
N THR A 80 -31.04 10.84 -11.39
CA THR A 80 -31.78 10.54 -10.16
C THR A 80 -32.71 9.37 -10.43
N ASP A 81 -32.49 8.24 -9.75
CA ASP A 81 -33.29 7.02 -9.86
C ASP A 81 -33.47 6.53 -11.32
N GLY A 82 -32.44 6.73 -12.15
CA GLY A 82 -32.45 6.37 -13.58
C GLY A 82 -33.28 7.30 -14.47
N GLY A 83 -33.81 8.41 -13.93
CA GLY A 83 -34.55 9.43 -14.68
C GLY A 83 -33.67 10.28 -15.60
N GLN A 84 -34.19 11.41 -16.08
CA GLN A 84 -33.46 12.29 -16.99
C GLN A 84 -32.26 12.94 -16.31
N PRO A 85 -31.10 13.03 -16.99
CA PRO A 85 -29.90 13.58 -16.39
C PRO A 85 -29.98 15.11 -16.29
N GLN A 86 -29.44 15.63 -15.19
CA GLN A 86 -29.07 17.04 -15.07
C GLN A 86 -27.56 17.22 -15.21
N ARG A 87 -27.13 18.41 -15.62
CA ARG A 87 -25.71 18.73 -15.77
C ARG A 87 -25.14 19.31 -14.48
N ALA A 88 -23.96 18.87 -14.08
CA ALA A 88 -23.21 19.43 -12.96
C ALA A 88 -21.73 19.60 -13.34
N LEU A 89 -21.10 20.71 -12.91
CA LEU A 89 -19.78 21.10 -13.41
C LEU A 89 -18.64 20.83 -12.42
N GLY A 90 -17.49 20.48 -12.98
CA GLY A 90 -16.20 20.38 -12.30
C GLY A 90 -16.09 19.29 -11.24
N MET A 91 -15.04 19.40 -10.42
CA MET A 91 -14.80 18.51 -9.28
C MET A 91 -15.58 18.90 -8.02
N SER A 92 -16.52 19.85 -8.15
CA SER A 92 -17.43 20.22 -7.07
C SER A 92 -18.86 20.29 -7.59
N PRO A 93 -19.40 19.17 -8.12
CA PRO A 93 -20.67 19.17 -8.82
C PRO A 93 -21.78 19.61 -7.88
N PHE A 94 -22.54 20.58 -8.37
CA PHE A 94 -23.72 21.14 -7.74
C PHE A 94 -24.93 20.66 -8.54
N PHE A 95 -25.86 19.96 -7.89
CA PHE A 95 -27.01 19.38 -8.56
C PHE A 95 -28.22 19.33 -7.63
N ARG A 96 -29.40 19.28 -8.26
CA ARG A 96 -30.68 19.17 -7.58
C ARG A 96 -30.85 17.77 -7.00
N VAL A 97 -31.29 17.70 -5.76
CA VAL A 97 -31.69 16.47 -5.09
C VAL A 97 -33.20 16.40 -4.94
N ASP A 98 -33.74 15.19 -4.99
CA ASP A 98 -35.08 14.89 -4.53
C ASP A 98 -35.12 15.01 -3.00
N THR A 99 -36.09 15.77 -2.51
CA THR A 99 -36.29 16.11 -1.10
C THR A 99 -37.49 15.40 -0.50
N THR A 100 -38.03 14.39 -1.20
CA THR A 100 -39.12 13.56 -0.71
C THR A 100 -38.73 12.96 0.63
N PHE A 101 -39.55 13.27 1.64
CA PHE A 101 -39.19 13.09 3.04
C PHE A 101 -38.85 11.62 3.36
N ALA A 102 -37.68 11.41 3.95
CA ALA A 102 -37.18 10.12 4.42
C ALA A 102 -37.11 9.01 3.33
N GLN A 103 -37.26 9.34 2.05
CA GLN A 103 -37.05 8.40 0.96
C GLN A 103 -35.58 8.30 0.57
N LEU A 104 -35.19 7.12 0.11
CA LEU A 104 -33.86 6.87 -0.41
C LEU A 104 -33.87 7.09 -1.92
N HIS A 105 -33.03 8.01 -2.38
CA HIS A 105 -32.84 8.28 -3.80
C HIS A 105 -31.39 8.00 -4.18
N THR A 106 -31.19 7.38 -5.34
CA THR A 106 -29.87 7.08 -5.89
C THR A 106 -29.51 8.09 -6.96
N TYR A 107 -28.36 8.73 -6.77
CA TYR A 107 -27.76 9.69 -7.70
C TYR A 107 -26.55 9.05 -8.35
N ARG A 108 -26.60 8.90 -9.66
CA ARG A 108 -25.50 8.36 -10.47
C ARG A 108 -24.89 9.49 -11.29
N LEU A 109 -23.66 9.86 -10.97
CA LEU A 109 -22.87 10.87 -11.66
C LEU A 109 -21.96 10.16 -12.68
N VAL A 110 -22.27 10.34 -13.96
CA VAL A 110 -21.48 9.83 -15.09
C VAL A 110 -20.60 10.96 -15.61
N PRO A 111 -19.27 10.80 -15.70
CA PRO A 111 -18.40 11.86 -16.19
C PRO A 111 -18.58 12.08 -17.69
N VAL A 112 -18.28 13.30 -18.14
CA VAL A 112 -18.22 13.66 -19.56
C VAL A 112 -16.80 14.14 -19.86
N PRO A 113 -16.01 13.43 -20.69
CA PRO A 113 -16.36 12.17 -21.36
C PRO A 113 -16.44 10.96 -20.40
N MET A 114 -17.17 9.90 -20.81
CA MET A 114 -17.49 8.74 -19.97
C MET A 114 -16.26 7.93 -19.51
N ASP A 115 -15.16 8.04 -20.23
CA ASP A 115 -13.90 7.36 -19.96
C ASP A 115 -12.98 8.14 -19.01
N ALA A 116 -13.37 9.37 -18.60
CA ALA A 116 -12.54 10.19 -17.72
C ALA A 116 -12.31 9.53 -16.34
N CYS A 117 -13.33 8.87 -15.78
CA CYS A 117 -13.23 8.04 -14.57
C CYS A 117 -14.46 7.12 -14.41
N PRO A 118 -14.43 6.15 -13.47
CA PRO A 118 -15.64 5.39 -13.15
C PRO A 118 -16.79 6.27 -12.65
N PRO A 119 -18.06 5.95 -12.97
CA PRO A 119 -19.22 6.65 -12.43
C PRO A 119 -19.27 6.64 -10.90
N VAL A 120 -19.69 7.76 -10.33
CA VAL A 120 -19.92 7.90 -8.90
C VAL A 120 -21.41 7.66 -8.62
N GLU A 121 -21.71 6.77 -7.68
CA GLU A 121 -23.08 6.45 -7.30
C GLU A 121 -23.24 6.61 -5.80
N ILE A 122 -24.19 7.45 -5.41
CA ILE A 122 -24.54 7.68 -4.01
C ILE A 122 -26.03 7.46 -3.80
N THR A 123 -26.40 6.80 -2.70
CA THR A 123 -27.78 6.74 -2.24
C THR A 123 -27.91 7.62 -1.02
N MET A 124 -28.89 8.53 -1.05
CA MET A 124 -29.04 9.55 -0.02
C MET A 124 -30.43 9.53 0.60
N GLN A 125 -30.48 9.97 1.85
CA GLN A 125 -31.72 10.28 2.57
C GLN A 125 -31.71 11.74 3.01
N PHE A 126 -32.86 12.40 2.89
CA PHE A 126 -33.00 13.83 3.17
C PHE A 126 -33.98 14.09 4.32
N TYR A 127 -33.57 14.91 5.28
CA TYR A 127 -34.39 15.39 6.39
C TYR A 127 -34.38 16.91 6.40
N SER A 128 -35.50 17.51 5.99
CA SER A 128 -35.57 18.96 5.84
C SER A 128 -35.55 19.69 7.19
N ARG A 129 -35.11 20.95 7.18
CA ARG A 129 -35.23 21.85 8.34
C ARG A 129 -36.67 21.96 8.84
N GLU A 130 -37.64 22.00 7.93
CA GLU A 130 -39.07 22.09 8.28
C GLU A 130 -39.54 20.84 9.03
N PHE A 131 -39.08 19.65 8.62
CA PHE A 131 -39.35 18.42 9.35
C PHE A 131 -38.83 18.50 10.80
N TYR A 132 -37.56 18.86 10.99
CA TYR A 132 -37.02 19.03 12.34
C TYR A 132 -37.78 20.09 13.14
N GLY A 133 -38.10 21.22 12.52
CA GLY A 133 -38.86 22.30 13.14
C GLY A 133 -40.26 21.87 13.59
N SER A 134 -40.94 21.02 12.80
CA SER A 134 -42.26 20.48 13.16
C SER A 134 -42.24 19.60 14.42
N LEU A 135 -41.08 19.05 14.77
CA LEU A 135 -40.85 18.25 15.97
C LEU A 135 -40.18 19.05 17.11
N GLY A 136 -40.11 20.38 16.99
CA GLY A 136 -39.49 21.26 17.99
C GLY A 136 -37.95 21.28 17.97
N MET A 137 -37.30 20.63 16.99
CA MET A 137 -35.84 20.62 16.86
C MET A 137 -35.34 21.81 16.03
N ARG A 138 -34.38 22.55 16.58
CA ARG A 138 -33.65 23.61 15.84
C ARG A 138 -32.43 23.02 15.13
N ARG A 139 -32.68 22.23 14.09
CA ARG A 139 -31.64 21.56 13.29
C ARG A 139 -31.68 22.02 11.84
N SER A 140 -30.52 22.12 11.19
CA SER A 140 -30.43 22.37 9.75
C SER A 140 -30.95 21.19 8.94
N THR A 141 -31.15 21.39 7.65
CA THR A 141 -31.43 20.30 6.73
C THR A 141 -30.26 19.32 6.72
N ASP A 142 -30.56 18.04 6.91
CA ASP A 142 -29.57 16.97 6.83
C ASP A 142 -29.72 16.19 5.51
N ALA A 143 -28.59 15.97 4.84
CA ALA A 143 -28.49 15.11 3.68
C ALA A 143 -27.45 14.03 3.98
N TYR A 144 -27.92 12.81 4.21
CA TYR A 144 -27.07 11.68 4.57
C TYR A 144 -26.78 10.86 3.33
N ILE A 145 -25.50 10.68 2.99
CA ILE A 145 -25.07 9.64 2.05
C ILE A 145 -25.07 8.32 2.84
N VAL A 146 -26.04 7.45 2.54
CA VAL A 146 -26.24 6.16 3.22
C VAL A 146 -25.49 5.04 2.52
N ARG A 147 -25.35 5.13 1.18
CA ARG A 147 -24.54 4.21 0.38
C ARG A 147 -23.71 5.00 -0.62
N SER A 148 -22.52 4.50 -0.91
CA SER A 148 -21.64 5.05 -1.94
C SER A 148 -20.81 3.93 -2.54
N ASN A 149 -20.63 3.94 -3.86
CA ASN A 149 -19.71 3.03 -4.54
C ASN A 149 -18.24 3.50 -4.47
N ILE A 150 -18.00 4.71 -3.96
CA ILE A 150 -16.69 5.29 -3.73
C ILE A 150 -16.51 5.70 -2.26
N PRO A 151 -15.27 5.82 -1.76
CA PRO A 151 -15.05 6.25 -0.39
C PRO A 151 -15.54 7.67 -0.10
N CYS A 152 -15.96 7.89 1.14
CA CYS A 152 -16.33 9.20 1.67
C CYS A 152 -15.41 9.57 2.85
N GLY A 153 -14.88 10.80 2.83
CA GLY A 153 -14.12 11.38 3.94
C GLY A 153 -12.79 12.04 3.55
N GLU A 154 -12.22 12.73 4.53
CA GLU A 154 -10.91 13.35 4.43
C GLU A 154 -9.86 12.46 5.09
N PHE A 155 -9.05 11.81 4.26
CA PHE A 155 -7.97 10.92 4.68
C PHE A 155 -6.87 10.93 3.62
N ARG A 156 -5.65 10.58 4.05
CA ARG A 156 -4.51 10.47 3.13
C ARG A 156 -4.74 9.34 2.15
N GLN A 157 -4.45 9.58 0.88
CA GLN A 157 -4.50 8.56 -0.17
C GLN A 157 -3.14 8.48 -0.86
N TYR A 158 -2.86 7.32 -1.43
CA TYR A 158 -1.67 7.07 -2.22
C TYR A 158 -2.10 6.61 -3.61
N ALA A 159 -1.34 6.96 -4.63
CA ALA A 159 -1.57 6.42 -5.95
C ALA A 159 -1.24 4.92 -5.95
N ILE A 160 -1.84 4.15 -6.84
CA ILE A 160 -1.47 2.73 -7.05
C ILE A 160 0.04 2.63 -7.34
N GLN A 161 0.56 3.57 -8.13
CA GLN A 161 1.97 3.58 -8.52
C GLN A 161 2.94 3.91 -7.38
N ASP A 162 2.47 4.48 -6.26
CA ASP A 162 3.32 4.68 -5.07
C ASP A 162 3.74 3.34 -4.43
N TRP A 163 3.12 2.24 -4.84
CA TRP A 163 3.35 0.89 -4.34
C TRP A 163 4.09 -0.02 -5.32
N VAL A 164 4.31 0.43 -6.56
CA VAL A 164 4.89 -0.36 -7.65
C VAL A 164 6.35 0.03 -7.86
N ASP A 165 7.25 -0.95 -7.81
CA ASP A 165 8.68 -0.76 -8.05
C ASP A 165 8.98 -0.79 -9.56
N ASP A 166 9.94 0.00 -10.01
CA ASP A 166 10.38 0.04 -11.42
C ASP A 166 11.45 -1.02 -11.71
N TYR A 167 12.06 -1.58 -10.67
CA TYR A 167 13.10 -2.61 -10.76
C TYR A 167 14.28 -2.21 -11.64
N ALA A 168 14.59 -0.92 -11.77
CA ALA A 168 15.70 -0.44 -12.61
C ALA A 168 17.04 -1.06 -12.21
N TYR A 169 17.22 -1.37 -10.92
CA TYR A 169 18.40 -2.03 -10.34
C TYR A 169 18.57 -3.50 -10.77
N VAL A 170 17.56 -4.13 -11.37
CA VAL A 170 17.70 -5.46 -12.00
C VAL A 170 18.57 -5.42 -13.26
N GLY A 171 18.65 -4.25 -13.89
CA GLY A 171 19.38 -4.05 -15.13
C GLY A 171 18.60 -4.50 -16.37
N LYS A 172 18.94 -3.92 -17.52
CA LYS A 172 18.22 -4.15 -18.80
C LYS A 172 18.18 -5.62 -19.22
N GLY A 173 19.25 -6.37 -18.95
CA GLY A 173 19.33 -7.80 -19.29
C GLY A 173 18.31 -8.64 -18.53
N GLY A 174 18.28 -8.53 -17.19
CA GLY A 174 17.32 -9.27 -16.36
C GLY A 174 15.87 -8.87 -16.62
N LEU A 175 15.62 -7.56 -16.83
CA LEU A 175 14.29 -7.08 -17.21
C LEU A 175 13.85 -7.61 -18.58
N GLY A 176 14.72 -7.59 -19.59
CA GLY A 176 14.42 -8.08 -20.93
C GLY A 176 14.20 -9.58 -20.98
N GLU A 177 14.96 -10.36 -20.21
CA GLU A 177 14.77 -11.79 -20.11
C GLU A 177 13.47 -12.14 -19.36
N THR A 178 13.13 -11.41 -18.30
CA THR A 178 11.83 -11.56 -17.63
C THR A 178 10.68 -11.28 -18.59
N ASP A 179 10.77 -10.24 -19.43
CA ASP A 179 9.75 -9.96 -20.45
C ASP A 179 9.61 -11.06 -21.49
N ARG A 180 10.74 -11.65 -21.90
CA ARG A 180 10.76 -12.79 -22.80
C ARG A 180 10.02 -13.97 -22.17
N LEU A 181 10.36 -14.32 -20.93
CA LEU A 181 9.74 -15.42 -20.18
C LEU A 181 8.24 -15.19 -19.96
N LEU A 182 7.83 -13.97 -19.60
CA LEU A 182 6.41 -13.61 -19.44
C LEU A 182 5.60 -13.81 -20.73
N ARG A 183 6.19 -13.51 -21.89
CA ARG A 183 5.52 -13.64 -23.19
C ARG A 183 5.54 -15.09 -23.72
N GLU A 184 6.67 -15.76 -23.58
CA GLU A 184 6.94 -17.04 -24.27
C GLU A 184 6.65 -18.26 -23.39
N GLU A 185 7.03 -18.23 -22.11
CA GLU A 185 6.82 -19.36 -21.20
C GLU A 185 5.55 -19.21 -20.35
N VAL A 186 5.31 -18.02 -19.79
CA VAL A 186 4.09 -17.75 -19.00
C VAL A 186 2.88 -17.54 -19.92
N GLY A 187 3.10 -17.06 -21.15
CA GLY A 187 2.06 -16.85 -22.15
C GLY A 187 1.10 -15.70 -21.83
N ILE A 188 1.57 -14.65 -21.16
CA ILE A 188 0.78 -13.45 -20.89
C ILE A 188 0.57 -12.66 -22.19
N ARG A 189 -0.68 -12.29 -22.44
CA ARG A 189 -1.10 -11.51 -23.62
C ARG A 189 -1.52 -10.09 -23.22
N PRO A 190 -1.39 -9.10 -24.13
CA PRO A 190 -1.79 -7.72 -23.85
C PRO A 190 -3.25 -7.58 -23.38
N ASN A 191 -4.16 -8.38 -23.93
CA ASN A 191 -5.59 -8.32 -23.63
C ASN A 191 -6.03 -9.21 -22.46
N ASP A 192 -5.10 -9.95 -21.82
CA ASP A 192 -5.45 -10.73 -20.64
C ASP A 192 -5.93 -9.82 -19.51
N SER A 193 -7.03 -10.22 -18.85
CA SER A 193 -7.50 -9.60 -17.61
C SER A 193 -6.49 -9.81 -16.48
N THR A 194 -6.58 -9.00 -15.43
CA THR A 194 -5.69 -9.14 -14.27
C THR A 194 -5.77 -10.55 -13.68
N PHE A 195 -6.97 -11.11 -13.57
CA PHE A 195 -7.21 -12.46 -13.07
C PHE A 195 -6.48 -13.53 -13.90
N VAL A 196 -6.59 -13.48 -15.24
CA VAL A 196 -5.93 -14.44 -16.13
C VAL A 196 -4.41 -14.36 -16.01
N ARG A 197 -3.86 -13.13 -15.91
CA ARG A 197 -2.41 -12.94 -15.72
C ARG A 197 -1.95 -13.53 -14.39
N MET A 198 -2.70 -13.33 -13.32
CA MET A 198 -2.38 -13.90 -12.00
C MET A 198 -2.40 -15.42 -12.02
N GLU A 199 -3.39 -16.05 -12.66
CA GLU A 199 -3.46 -17.51 -12.79
C GLU A 199 -2.26 -18.09 -13.54
N LYS A 200 -1.95 -17.54 -14.72
CA LYS A 200 -0.79 -17.95 -15.53
C LYS A 200 0.52 -17.79 -14.75
N LEU A 201 0.68 -16.65 -14.08
CA LEU A 201 1.89 -16.34 -13.35
C LEU A 201 2.07 -17.25 -12.12
N THR A 202 1.04 -17.43 -11.32
CA THR A 202 1.11 -18.31 -10.15
C THR A 202 1.43 -19.74 -10.57
N ARG A 203 0.76 -20.28 -11.60
CA ARG A 203 1.08 -21.60 -12.14
C ARG A 203 2.56 -21.71 -12.55
N TYR A 204 3.04 -20.77 -13.35
CA TYR A 204 4.43 -20.77 -13.80
C TYR A 204 5.42 -20.74 -12.63
N LEU A 205 5.24 -19.80 -11.70
CA LEU A 205 6.16 -19.65 -10.57
C LEU A 205 6.10 -20.84 -9.61
N ARG A 206 4.92 -21.41 -9.33
CA ARG A 206 4.81 -22.60 -8.50
C ARG A 206 5.53 -23.79 -9.13
N ILE A 207 5.36 -24.02 -10.44
CA ILE A 207 6.09 -25.10 -11.14
C ILE A 207 7.61 -24.88 -11.06
N LYS A 208 8.11 -23.67 -11.35
CA LYS A 208 9.54 -23.36 -11.36
C LYS A 208 10.18 -23.37 -9.96
N LEU A 209 9.41 -23.08 -8.91
CA LEU A 209 9.91 -22.95 -7.54
C LEU A 209 9.55 -24.15 -6.64
N LYS A 210 9.08 -25.27 -7.22
CA LYS A 210 8.58 -26.42 -6.45
C LYS A 210 9.59 -26.96 -5.41
N ASP A 211 10.87 -27.01 -5.80
CA ASP A 211 11.96 -27.53 -4.97
C ASP A 211 12.71 -26.41 -4.25
N ALA A 212 12.24 -25.17 -4.32
CA ALA A 212 12.94 -24.01 -3.79
C ALA A 212 12.59 -23.69 -2.32
N ARG A 213 11.66 -24.42 -1.70
CA ARG A 213 11.34 -24.25 -0.28
C ARG A 213 12.51 -24.66 0.60
N GLY A 214 12.86 -23.82 1.58
CA GLY A 214 13.91 -24.12 2.56
C GLY A 214 14.46 -22.85 3.21
N VAL A 215 15.55 -23.01 3.97
CA VAL A 215 16.22 -21.88 4.63
C VAL A 215 17.05 -21.11 3.59
N PRO A 216 16.74 -19.82 3.31
CA PRO A 216 17.56 -19.00 2.41
C PRO A 216 18.93 -18.73 3.03
N LYS A 217 19.93 -18.40 2.20
CA LYS A 217 21.22 -17.89 2.71
C LYS A 217 21.04 -16.48 3.28
N ASP A 218 21.96 -16.04 4.14
CA ASP A 218 21.90 -14.72 4.79
C ASP A 218 21.75 -13.57 3.78
N ASP A 219 22.53 -13.61 2.69
CA ASP A 219 22.50 -12.61 1.61
C ASP A 219 21.21 -12.66 0.75
N GLU A 220 20.42 -13.73 0.82
CA GLU A 220 19.25 -13.96 -0.04
C GLU A 220 17.96 -13.35 0.54
N ARG A 221 18.00 -12.74 1.75
CA ARG A 221 16.79 -12.19 2.38
C ARG A 221 16.17 -11.01 1.63
N TRP A 222 16.98 -10.25 0.90
CA TRP A 222 16.58 -9.01 0.22
C TRP A 222 17.39 -8.74 -1.07
N MET A 223 17.82 -9.83 -1.71
CA MET A 223 18.56 -9.82 -2.96
C MET A 223 17.74 -9.19 -4.10
N ASN A 224 18.41 -8.83 -5.18
CA ASN A 224 17.77 -8.58 -6.46
C ASN A 224 16.79 -9.74 -6.79
N PRO A 225 15.50 -9.46 -7.03
CA PRO A 225 14.49 -10.50 -7.19
C PRO A 225 14.69 -11.38 -8.44
N TRP A 226 15.38 -10.87 -9.46
CA TRP A 226 15.76 -11.65 -10.63
C TRP A 226 16.84 -12.68 -10.31
N GLU A 227 17.90 -12.26 -9.62
CA GLU A 227 18.99 -13.17 -9.19
C GLU A 227 18.45 -14.22 -8.20
N LEU A 228 17.57 -13.80 -7.28
CA LEU A 228 16.88 -14.70 -6.36
C LEU A 228 16.05 -15.74 -7.11
N TYR A 229 15.26 -15.31 -8.11
CA TYR A 229 14.51 -16.24 -8.95
C TYR A 229 15.44 -17.23 -9.67
N GLN A 230 16.54 -16.77 -10.26
CA GLN A 230 17.48 -17.64 -10.97
C GLN A 230 18.09 -18.69 -10.02
N ALA A 231 18.51 -18.28 -8.82
CA ALA A 231 19.07 -19.19 -7.83
C ALA A 231 18.05 -20.22 -7.35
N MET A 232 16.83 -19.79 -7.03
CA MET A 232 15.77 -20.67 -6.54
C MET A 232 15.25 -21.63 -7.62
N ALA A 233 15.00 -21.14 -8.83
CA ALA A 233 14.57 -21.96 -9.96
C ALA A 233 15.67 -22.90 -10.47
N GLY A 234 16.94 -22.50 -10.33
CA GLY A 234 18.11 -23.31 -10.65
C GLY A 234 18.51 -24.33 -9.58
N GLY A 235 17.81 -24.36 -8.43
CA GLY A 235 18.06 -25.30 -7.34
C GLY A 235 19.26 -24.97 -6.45
N THR A 236 19.94 -23.83 -6.66
CA THR A 236 21.10 -23.39 -5.88
C THR A 236 20.74 -22.45 -4.73
N GLY A 237 19.49 -22.00 -4.67
CA GLY A 237 18.93 -21.14 -3.63
C GLY A 237 17.68 -21.77 -3.01
N LYS A 238 17.36 -21.32 -1.80
CA LYS A 238 16.15 -21.71 -1.08
C LYS A 238 15.40 -20.45 -0.62
N GLY A 239 14.13 -20.59 -0.29
CA GLY A 239 13.29 -19.48 0.13
C GLY A 239 12.26 -19.85 1.17
N TRP A 240 12.03 -18.89 2.07
CA TRP A 240 10.83 -18.81 2.89
C TRP A 240 9.76 -18.01 2.16
N CYS A 241 8.62 -17.79 2.82
CA CYS A 241 7.55 -16.93 2.34
C CYS A 241 8.02 -15.56 1.83
N THR A 242 9.03 -14.96 2.47
CA THR A 242 9.63 -13.69 2.07
C THR A 242 10.17 -13.73 0.63
N GLN A 243 10.95 -14.75 0.27
CA GLN A 243 11.53 -14.89 -1.07
C GLN A 243 10.44 -15.15 -2.11
N HIS A 244 9.50 -16.04 -1.82
CA HIS A 244 8.38 -16.33 -2.71
C HIS A 244 7.53 -15.07 -2.96
N ALA A 245 7.23 -14.29 -1.93
CA ALA A 245 6.51 -13.03 -2.05
C ALA A 245 7.31 -11.98 -2.84
N GLN A 246 8.63 -11.86 -2.63
CA GLN A 246 9.48 -10.95 -3.41
C GLN A 246 9.49 -11.29 -4.91
N ILE A 247 9.68 -12.57 -5.23
CA ILE A 247 9.63 -13.05 -6.62
C ILE A 247 8.24 -12.76 -7.19
N TYR A 248 7.16 -13.11 -6.50
CA TYR A 248 5.81 -12.84 -6.99
C TYR A 248 5.59 -11.35 -7.29
N VAL A 249 5.93 -10.46 -6.34
CA VAL A 249 5.74 -9.02 -6.49
C VAL A 249 6.52 -8.48 -7.70
N TYR A 250 7.75 -8.94 -7.90
CA TYR A 250 8.57 -8.57 -9.07
C TYR A 250 7.92 -9.00 -10.38
N TRP A 251 7.60 -10.28 -10.50
CA TRP A 251 7.05 -10.83 -11.73
C TRP A 251 5.65 -10.29 -12.03
N ALA A 252 4.81 -10.10 -11.01
CA ALA A 252 3.47 -9.55 -11.17
C ALA A 252 3.51 -8.09 -11.65
N ASN A 253 4.38 -7.26 -11.05
CA ASN A 253 4.59 -5.89 -11.51
C ASN A 253 5.10 -5.85 -12.96
N ARG A 254 6.07 -6.71 -13.31
CA ARG A 254 6.58 -6.79 -14.69
C ARG A 254 5.52 -7.27 -15.68
N ALA A 255 4.62 -8.15 -15.24
CA ALA A 255 3.43 -8.59 -15.97
C ALA A 255 2.31 -7.53 -16.08
N GLY A 256 2.53 -6.33 -15.56
CA GLY A 256 1.55 -5.23 -15.59
C GLY A 256 0.40 -5.40 -14.59
N ILE A 257 0.61 -6.16 -13.53
CA ILE A 257 -0.30 -6.27 -12.38
C ILE A 257 0.30 -5.44 -11.24
N PRO A 258 -0.22 -4.24 -10.93
CA PRO A 258 0.28 -3.45 -9.82
C PRO A 258 0.20 -4.25 -8.51
N THR A 259 1.35 -4.55 -7.92
CA THR A 259 1.46 -5.49 -6.81
C THR A 259 2.41 -4.94 -5.76
N ARG A 260 2.02 -5.07 -4.48
CA ARG A 260 2.79 -4.58 -3.34
C ARG A 260 3.16 -5.72 -2.39
N PHE A 261 4.30 -5.57 -1.73
CA PHE A 261 4.80 -6.52 -0.74
C PHE A 261 4.20 -6.23 0.64
N VAL A 262 3.67 -7.26 1.29
CA VAL A 262 3.09 -7.18 2.63
C VAL A 262 3.71 -8.24 3.51
N PHE A 263 3.95 -7.90 4.78
CA PHE A 263 4.45 -8.87 5.74
C PHE A 263 3.87 -8.62 7.13
N GLY A 264 3.77 -9.70 7.90
CA GLY A 264 3.31 -9.66 9.27
C GLY A 264 4.43 -9.29 10.26
N ALA A 265 4.04 -8.62 11.32
CA ALA A 265 4.81 -8.42 12.53
C ALA A 265 3.90 -8.61 13.76
N ARG A 266 4.48 -8.79 14.95
CA ARG A 266 3.79 -8.87 16.24
C ARG A 266 4.64 -8.21 17.30
N THR A 267 4.16 -8.18 18.53
CA THR A 267 4.95 -7.76 19.69
C THR A 267 5.35 -8.96 20.55
N GLU A 268 6.60 -8.98 21.00
CA GLU A 268 7.16 -9.87 22.01
C GLU A 268 7.87 -8.98 23.05
N ASP A 269 7.45 -9.00 24.30
CA ASP A 269 7.97 -8.14 25.38
C ASP A 269 8.00 -6.63 25.03
N ASN A 270 6.92 -6.11 24.42
CA ASN A 270 6.82 -4.75 23.88
C ASN A 270 7.80 -4.40 22.75
N THR A 271 8.53 -5.39 22.25
CA THR A 271 9.42 -5.28 21.09
C THR A 271 8.68 -5.82 19.88
N ILE A 272 8.69 -5.09 18.78
CA ILE A 272 8.09 -5.53 17.53
C ILE A 272 9.01 -6.57 16.89
N VAL A 273 8.49 -7.78 16.73
CA VAL A 273 9.18 -8.88 16.06
C VAL A 273 8.50 -9.18 14.74
N TYR A 274 9.30 -9.45 13.73
CA TYR A 274 8.81 -9.91 12.44
C TYR A 274 8.07 -11.25 12.63
N THR A 275 6.80 -11.33 12.22
CA THR A 275 6.08 -12.61 12.21
C THR A 275 6.41 -13.32 10.92
N GLY A 276 6.44 -14.65 10.99
CA GLY A 276 7.08 -15.51 10.01
C GLY A 276 6.44 -15.54 8.63
N HIS A 277 5.50 -14.64 8.29
CA HIS A 277 4.80 -14.69 7.02
C HIS A 277 4.83 -13.38 6.23
N ALA A 278 5.17 -13.53 4.94
CA ALA A 278 5.17 -12.48 3.94
C ALA A 278 4.42 -12.96 2.70
N PHE A 279 3.72 -12.04 2.07
CA PHE A 279 2.80 -12.29 0.97
C PHE A 279 2.67 -11.00 0.14
N ALA A 280 1.72 -10.97 -0.78
CA ALA A 280 1.51 -9.84 -1.67
C ALA A 280 0.05 -9.38 -1.69
N GLU A 281 -0.15 -8.17 -2.19
CA GLU A 281 -1.45 -7.75 -2.67
C GLU A 281 -1.35 -7.24 -4.11
N SER A 282 -2.21 -7.75 -4.99
CA SER A 282 -2.30 -7.33 -6.39
C SER A 282 -3.55 -6.48 -6.59
N PHE A 283 -3.44 -5.35 -7.28
CA PHE A 283 -4.57 -4.48 -7.60
C PHE A 283 -5.32 -5.00 -8.82
N ILE A 284 -6.60 -5.33 -8.63
CA ILE A 284 -7.52 -5.81 -9.66
C ILE A 284 -8.21 -4.61 -10.29
N LYS A 285 -7.75 -4.20 -11.48
CA LYS A 285 -8.32 -3.06 -12.21
C LYS A 285 -9.81 -3.25 -12.50
N GLU A 286 -10.24 -4.49 -12.75
CA GLU A 286 -11.62 -4.83 -13.08
C GLU A 286 -12.59 -4.60 -11.90
N GLN A 287 -12.08 -4.62 -10.67
CA GLN A 287 -12.87 -4.41 -9.46
C GLN A 287 -12.46 -3.16 -8.68
N ASN A 288 -11.40 -2.46 -9.10
CA ASN A 288 -10.80 -1.34 -8.39
C ASN A 288 -10.41 -1.66 -6.92
N ARG A 289 -9.90 -2.87 -6.68
CA ARG A 289 -9.62 -3.39 -5.33
C ARG A 289 -8.28 -4.10 -5.26
N TRP A 290 -7.61 -4.01 -4.11
CA TRP A 290 -6.48 -4.87 -3.79
C TRP A 290 -6.99 -6.27 -3.42
N ALA A 291 -6.33 -7.30 -3.94
CA ALA A 291 -6.58 -8.70 -3.63
C ALA A 291 -5.39 -9.27 -2.85
N PHE A 292 -5.65 -10.02 -1.77
CA PHE A 292 -4.63 -10.82 -1.10
C PHE A 292 -4.11 -11.92 -2.03
N VAL A 293 -2.80 -12.10 -2.06
CA VAL A 293 -2.12 -13.14 -2.86
C VAL A 293 -1.01 -13.77 -2.03
N ASP A 294 -0.89 -15.09 -2.09
CA ASP A 294 0.15 -15.81 -1.37
C ASP A 294 0.75 -16.93 -2.23
N LEU A 295 1.83 -16.58 -2.93
CA LEU A 295 2.57 -17.55 -3.73
C LEU A 295 3.15 -18.68 -2.87
N SER A 296 3.41 -18.45 -1.59
CA SER A 296 3.97 -19.47 -0.70
C SER A 296 2.99 -20.61 -0.48
N HIS A 297 1.68 -20.35 -0.57
CA HIS A 297 0.61 -21.33 -0.40
C HIS A 297 -0.28 -21.47 -1.65
N ALA A 298 0.20 -21.00 -2.80
CA ALA A 298 -0.51 -21.05 -4.09
C ALA A 298 -1.89 -20.36 -4.12
N HIS A 299 -2.17 -19.44 -3.18
CA HIS A 299 -3.36 -18.59 -3.23
C HIS A 299 -3.19 -17.53 -4.31
N ILE A 300 -4.09 -17.52 -5.28
CA ILE A 300 -4.10 -16.55 -6.37
C ILE A 300 -4.89 -15.31 -5.93
N TYR A 301 -6.12 -15.50 -5.45
CA TYR A 301 -6.93 -14.46 -4.80
C TYR A 301 -8.06 -15.09 -3.98
N ILE A 302 -8.64 -14.32 -3.06
CA ILE A 302 -9.78 -14.73 -2.24
C ILE A 302 -10.97 -13.80 -2.53
N THR A 303 -12.19 -14.33 -2.62
CA THR A 303 -13.40 -13.54 -2.85
C THR A 303 -14.44 -13.72 -1.75
N ASP A 304 -15.24 -12.69 -1.50
CA ASP A 304 -16.47 -12.80 -0.73
C ASP A 304 -17.58 -13.54 -1.50
N ASN A 305 -18.75 -13.63 -0.87
CA ASN A 305 -19.95 -14.24 -1.44
C ASN A 305 -20.51 -13.49 -2.67
N ASN A 306 -20.08 -12.26 -2.92
CA ASN A 306 -20.46 -11.46 -4.08
C ASN A 306 -19.39 -11.51 -5.20
N GLY A 307 -18.39 -12.39 -5.06
CA GLY A 307 -17.29 -12.52 -6.03
C GLY A 307 -16.31 -11.35 -6.00
N GLN A 308 -16.34 -10.50 -4.97
CA GLN A 308 -15.42 -9.38 -4.84
C GLN A 308 -14.14 -9.82 -4.14
N VAL A 309 -12.99 -9.39 -4.67
CA VAL A 309 -11.71 -9.74 -4.06
C VAL A 309 -11.54 -9.13 -2.67
N LEU A 310 -11.00 -9.94 -1.78
CA LEU A 310 -10.70 -9.56 -0.40
C LEU A 310 -9.23 -9.17 -0.29
N ASN A 311 -8.98 -8.04 0.34
CA ASN A 311 -7.64 -7.62 0.72
C ASN A 311 -7.22 -8.20 2.09
N THR A 312 -5.97 -7.99 2.46
CA THR A 312 -5.38 -8.52 3.70
C THR A 312 -6.12 -8.05 4.94
N ALA A 313 -6.43 -6.75 5.05
CA ALA A 313 -7.15 -6.24 6.22
C ALA A 313 -8.56 -6.81 6.32
N GLN A 314 -9.26 -7.03 5.20
CA GLN A 314 -10.55 -7.71 5.19
C GLN A 314 -10.41 -9.15 5.69
N LEU A 315 -9.46 -9.92 5.17
CA LEU A 315 -9.20 -11.28 5.66
C LEU A 315 -8.82 -11.31 7.14
N PHE A 316 -8.08 -10.31 7.60
CA PHE A 316 -7.72 -10.15 9.01
C PHE A 316 -8.96 -9.94 9.90
N HIS A 317 -9.89 -9.07 9.49
CA HIS A 317 -11.18 -8.88 10.18
C HIS A 317 -12.04 -10.14 10.15
N LEU A 318 -12.15 -10.81 9.00
CA LEU A 318 -12.89 -12.09 8.93
C LEU A 318 -12.28 -13.13 9.87
N ASN A 319 -10.95 -13.17 10.01
CA ASN A 319 -10.29 -14.07 10.94
C ASN A 319 -10.59 -13.73 12.41
N GLN A 320 -10.67 -12.44 12.78
CA GLN A 320 -11.02 -12.03 14.15
C GLN A 320 -12.40 -12.50 14.58
N HIS A 321 -13.31 -12.66 13.61
CA HIS A 321 -14.70 -13.04 13.86
C HIS A 321 -15.03 -14.46 13.40
N ASN A 322 -14.05 -15.23 12.94
CA ASN A 322 -14.23 -16.55 12.33
C ASN A 322 -15.33 -16.55 11.23
N ALA A 323 -15.42 -15.45 10.47
CA ALA A 323 -16.52 -15.18 9.54
C ALA A 323 -16.13 -15.52 8.09
N PHE A 324 -15.83 -16.80 7.81
CA PHE A 324 -15.40 -17.24 6.48
C PHE A 324 -16.53 -17.85 5.62
N ASP A 325 -17.77 -17.80 6.09
CA ASP A 325 -18.91 -18.38 5.38
C ASP A 325 -19.12 -17.69 4.02
N GLY A 326 -19.23 -18.50 2.96
CA GLY A 326 -19.35 -18.02 1.58
C GLY A 326 -18.07 -17.47 0.97
N VAL A 327 -16.95 -17.41 1.70
CA VAL A 327 -15.66 -16.94 1.20
C VAL A 327 -14.98 -18.05 0.39
N GLN A 328 -14.51 -17.71 -0.80
CA GLN A 328 -13.91 -18.65 -1.75
C GLN A 328 -12.45 -18.29 -2.04
N ALA A 329 -11.60 -19.29 -2.19
CA ALA A 329 -10.22 -19.13 -2.62
C ALA A 329 -10.04 -19.64 -4.04
N ARG A 330 -9.40 -18.82 -4.89
CA ARG A 330 -8.85 -19.28 -6.15
C ARG A 330 -7.42 -19.77 -5.90
N LEU A 331 -7.21 -21.06 -6.11
CA LEU A 331 -5.96 -21.74 -5.82
C LEU A 331 -5.38 -22.37 -7.08
N TYR A 332 -4.05 -22.34 -7.19
CA TYR A 332 -3.36 -23.29 -8.06
C TYR A 332 -3.17 -24.61 -7.29
N MET A 333 -3.76 -25.69 -7.80
CA MET A 333 -3.67 -27.01 -7.20
C MET A 333 -2.30 -27.60 -7.55
N ASP A 334 -1.43 -27.70 -6.56
CA ASP A 334 -0.09 -28.25 -6.72
C ASP A 334 0.21 -29.31 -5.65
N TRP A 335 1.47 -29.59 -5.36
CA TRP A 335 1.84 -30.66 -4.42
C TRP A 335 1.39 -30.40 -2.97
N GLU A 336 0.97 -29.18 -2.62
CA GLU A 336 0.60 -28.81 -1.24
C GLU A 336 -0.84 -29.18 -0.84
N TRP A 337 -1.76 -29.22 -1.81
CA TRP A 337 -3.21 -29.20 -1.58
C TRP A 337 -4.00 -30.51 -1.74
N PRO A 338 -3.60 -31.50 -2.56
CA PRO A 338 -4.44 -32.65 -2.90
C PRO A 338 -4.90 -33.43 -1.66
N ILE A 339 -3.96 -33.74 -0.76
CA ILE A 339 -4.25 -34.51 0.45
C ILE A 339 -5.12 -33.71 1.44
N SER A 340 -4.83 -32.41 1.60
CA SER A 340 -5.54 -31.57 2.57
C SER A 340 -6.96 -31.21 2.13
N LEU A 341 -7.26 -31.30 0.84
CA LEU A 341 -8.58 -31.02 0.27
C LEU A 341 -9.33 -32.28 -0.20
N GLY A 342 -8.76 -33.47 -0.02
CA GLY A 342 -9.37 -34.73 -0.47
C GLY A 342 -9.51 -34.84 -1.99
N LEU A 343 -8.64 -34.15 -2.74
CA LEU A 343 -8.64 -34.10 -4.20
C LEU A 343 -7.46 -34.90 -4.77
N SER A 344 -7.61 -35.41 -5.99
CA SER A 344 -6.47 -35.92 -6.74
C SER A 344 -5.57 -34.78 -7.21
N PHE A 345 -4.26 -34.98 -7.21
CA PHE A 345 -3.31 -34.02 -7.78
C PHE A 345 -3.72 -33.68 -9.23
N SER A 346 -3.84 -32.39 -9.51
CA SER A 346 -4.13 -31.88 -10.84
C SER A 346 -3.40 -30.54 -11.01
N ASP A 347 -2.57 -30.41 -12.04
CA ASP A 347 -1.92 -29.14 -12.43
C ASP A 347 -2.97 -28.19 -13.03
N THR A 348 -3.84 -27.66 -12.17
CA THR A 348 -5.01 -26.86 -12.57
C THR A 348 -5.33 -25.79 -11.54
N VAL A 349 -6.18 -24.84 -11.93
CA VAL A 349 -6.69 -23.81 -11.03
C VAL A 349 -8.10 -24.18 -10.59
N VAL A 350 -8.31 -24.21 -9.28
CA VAL A 350 -9.60 -24.55 -8.66
C VAL A 350 -10.14 -23.40 -7.83
N THR A 351 -11.45 -23.44 -7.57
CA THR A 351 -12.10 -22.58 -6.59
C THR A 351 -12.60 -23.48 -5.47
N VAL A 352 -12.22 -23.18 -4.22
CA VAL A 352 -12.60 -23.96 -3.04
C VAL A 352 -13.04 -23.05 -1.91
N PRO A 353 -13.89 -23.53 -0.97
CA PRO A 353 -14.21 -22.78 0.24
C PRO A 353 -12.94 -22.40 1.01
N TYR A 354 -12.77 -21.12 1.30
CA TYR A 354 -11.53 -20.63 1.89
C TYR A 354 -11.25 -21.23 3.27
N ALA A 355 -12.29 -21.57 4.02
CA ALA A 355 -12.18 -22.23 5.33
C ALA A 355 -11.38 -23.55 5.29
N LEU A 356 -11.27 -24.22 4.14
CA LEU A 356 -10.51 -25.45 3.97
C LEU A 356 -9.01 -25.21 3.74
N CYS A 357 -8.63 -23.99 3.34
CA CYS A 357 -7.27 -23.67 2.91
C CYS A 357 -6.73 -22.36 3.55
N ASN A 358 -7.27 -21.95 4.70
CA ASN A 358 -6.90 -20.68 5.38
C ASN A 358 -6.00 -20.86 6.61
N LYS A 359 -5.35 -22.01 6.78
CA LYS A 359 -4.51 -22.32 7.95
C LYS A 359 -3.50 -21.21 8.27
N THR A 360 -2.79 -20.73 7.25
CA THR A 360 -1.78 -19.66 7.42
C THR A 360 -2.40 -18.34 7.87
N VAL A 361 -3.53 -17.93 7.29
CA VAL A 361 -4.24 -16.72 7.75
C VAL A 361 -4.77 -16.90 9.17
N ARG A 362 -5.28 -18.09 9.53
CA ARG A 362 -5.73 -18.38 10.90
C ARG A 362 -4.61 -18.22 11.92
N SER A 363 -3.39 -18.67 11.61
CA SER A 363 -2.25 -18.58 12.52
C SER A 363 -1.59 -17.20 12.55
N GLU A 364 -1.55 -16.50 11.41
CA GLU A 364 -0.77 -15.27 11.27
C GLU A 364 -1.58 -14.00 11.45
N PHE A 365 -2.91 -14.01 11.22
CA PHE A 365 -3.75 -12.81 11.26
C PHE A 365 -4.53 -12.75 12.57
N THR A 366 -3.82 -12.67 13.70
CA THR A 366 -4.36 -12.61 15.05
C THR A 366 -4.53 -11.16 15.53
N ALA A 367 -5.22 -10.93 16.66
CA ALA A 367 -5.39 -9.60 17.23
C ALA A 367 -4.06 -8.84 17.49
N HIS A 368 -2.94 -9.55 17.64
CA HIS A 368 -1.61 -8.99 17.84
C HIS A 368 -0.85 -8.70 16.53
N SER A 369 -1.45 -9.01 15.38
CA SER A 369 -0.79 -8.90 14.09
C SER A 369 -0.75 -7.46 13.60
N ILE A 370 0.44 -7.06 13.19
CA ILE A 370 0.77 -5.78 12.57
C ILE A 370 1.08 -6.06 11.10
N LEU A 371 0.17 -5.67 10.21
CA LEU A 371 0.30 -5.87 8.77
C LEU A 371 1.07 -4.69 8.17
N LYS A 372 2.29 -4.93 7.69
CA LYS A 372 3.20 -3.88 7.19
C LYS A 372 3.23 -3.88 5.66
N TYR A 373 2.88 -2.73 5.08
CA TYR A 373 2.84 -2.48 3.65
C TYR A 373 4.11 -1.76 3.23
N ARG A 374 4.88 -2.45 2.41
CA ARG A 374 6.17 -1.95 1.96
C ARG A 374 6.02 -1.08 0.73
N ARG A 375 6.73 0.06 0.74
CA ARG A 375 6.89 0.91 -0.43
C ARG A 375 8.20 0.59 -1.15
N PRO A 376 8.24 0.74 -2.48
CA PRO A 376 9.47 0.60 -3.26
C PRO A 376 10.63 1.46 -2.74
N PRO A 377 11.88 1.02 -2.97
CA PRO A 377 12.23 -0.23 -3.65
C PRO A 377 12.05 -1.44 -2.73
N ASN A 378 11.71 -2.59 -3.33
CA ASN A 378 11.42 -3.84 -2.61
C ASN A 378 12.69 -4.60 -2.17
N VAL A 379 13.80 -3.88 -1.95
CA VAL A 379 15.09 -4.38 -1.48
C VAL A 379 15.52 -3.67 -0.19
N GLU A 380 16.14 -4.40 0.74
CA GLU A 380 16.64 -3.92 2.03
C GLU A 380 18.01 -4.54 2.30
N ASP A 381 18.76 -3.99 3.24
CA ASP A 381 19.95 -4.69 3.69
C ASP A 381 19.59 -5.80 4.68
N VAL A 382 20.48 -6.78 4.85
CA VAL A 382 20.31 -7.74 5.94
C VAL A 382 20.54 -7.00 7.25
N ARG A 383 19.66 -7.20 8.25
CA ARG A 383 19.51 -6.35 9.46
C ARG A 383 20.80 -6.15 10.27
N GLU A 384 21.80 -7.02 10.07
CA GLU A 384 23.09 -7.04 10.78
C GLU A 384 24.28 -6.88 9.81
N VAL A 385 24.08 -7.09 8.52
CA VAL A 385 25.13 -7.10 7.50
C VAL A 385 24.82 -5.95 6.55
N TYR A 386 25.32 -4.75 6.86
CA TYR A 386 25.11 -3.50 6.09
C TYR A 386 25.81 -3.48 4.71
N THR A 387 25.92 -4.63 4.05
CA THR A 387 26.68 -4.76 2.80
C THR A 387 25.91 -4.25 1.60
N GLY A 388 24.58 -4.40 1.59
CA GLY A 388 23.69 -3.85 0.56
C GLY A 388 23.78 -2.33 0.42
N PHE A 389 23.97 -1.60 1.53
CA PHE A 389 24.21 -0.15 1.55
C PHE A 389 25.39 0.27 0.66
N PHE A 390 26.40 -0.60 0.51
CA PHE A 390 27.60 -0.33 -0.26
C PHE A 390 27.63 -1.05 -1.62
N ARG A 391 26.83 -2.09 -1.80
CA ARG A 391 26.76 -2.87 -3.06
C ARG A 391 26.00 -2.15 -4.17
N ASP A 392 24.90 -1.46 -3.85
CA ASP A 392 24.05 -0.81 -4.86
C ASP A 392 23.47 0.52 -4.36
N ARG A 393 23.53 1.56 -5.21
CA ARG A 393 23.06 2.90 -4.87
C ARG A 393 21.55 2.95 -4.59
N THR A 394 20.76 2.12 -5.25
CA THR A 394 19.31 1.96 -5.05
C THR A 394 18.99 1.39 -3.68
N PHE A 395 19.83 0.47 -3.19
CA PHE A 395 19.70 -0.04 -1.83
C PHE A 395 20.01 1.07 -0.81
N LEU A 396 21.11 1.82 -1.01
CA LEU A 396 21.43 2.97 -0.16
C LEU A 396 20.29 3.99 -0.12
N THR A 397 19.85 4.49 -1.28
CA THR A 397 18.83 5.53 -1.36
C THR A 397 17.48 5.02 -0.86
N GLY A 398 17.06 3.81 -1.25
CA GLY A 398 15.82 3.21 -0.82
C GLY A 398 15.74 2.97 0.68
N ASN A 399 16.83 2.52 1.31
CA ASN A 399 16.88 2.36 2.76
C ASN A 399 16.88 3.72 3.49
N LEU A 400 17.63 4.71 3.01
CA LEU A 400 17.63 6.05 3.60
C LEU A 400 16.27 6.75 3.46
N GLU A 401 15.65 6.65 2.28
CA GLU A 401 14.31 7.18 2.05
C GLU A 401 13.31 6.52 2.99
N ARG A 402 13.31 5.19 3.14
CA ARG A 402 12.42 4.50 4.08
C ARG A 402 12.69 4.90 5.53
N TYR A 403 13.96 5.08 5.89
CA TYR A 403 14.38 5.46 7.24
C TYR A 403 13.94 6.88 7.62
N LEU A 404 13.98 7.84 6.68
CA LEU A 404 13.77 9.28 6.96
C LEU A 404 12.48 9.88 6.41
N CYS A 405 11.96 9.37 5.29
CA CYS A 405 10.92 10.04 4.49
C CYS A 405 9.69 9.15 4.16
N LYS A 406 9.89 7.85 3.95
CA LYS A 406 8.90 6.92 3.41
C LYS A 406 8.79 5.65 4.27
N PRO A 407 8.33 5.75 5.54
CA PRO A 407 8.23 4.58 6.40
C PRO A 407 7.24 3.58 5.79
N GLN A 408 7.39 2.31 6.14
CA GLN A 408 6.35 1.33 5.84
C GLN A 408 5.05 1.78 6.51
N LEU A 409 3.91 1.55 5.88
CA LEU A 409 2.63 1.80 6.53
C LEU A 409 2.19 0.52 7.24
N ALA A 410 1.53 0.63 8.38
CA ALA A 410 1.07 -0.53 9.12
C ALA A 410 -0.40 -0.43 9.49
N TYR A 411 -1.12 -1.54 9.33
CA TYR A 411 -2.48 -1.72 9.82
C TYR A 411 -2.48 -2.75 10.95
N SER A 412 -3.07 -2.39 12.08
CA SER A 412 -3.15 -3.24 13.27
C SER A 412 -4.36 -2.84 14.11
N LEU A 413 -4.91 -3.78 14.89
CA LEU A 413 -5.85 -3.49 15.98
C LEU A 413 -5.12 -3.12 17.29
N TYR A 414 -3.82 -3.37 17.33
CA TYR A 414 -2.95 -3.10 18.47
C TYR A 414 -2.31 -1.71 18.34
N PRO A 415 -2.24 -0.90 19.42
CA PRO A 415 -1.51 0.37 19.40
C PRO A 415 -0.01 0.10 19.21
N THR A 416 0.66 0.95 18.45
CA THR A 416 2.10 0.78 18.15
C THR A 416 2.85 2.09 18.29
N GLU A 417 4.05 2.05 18.87
CA GLU A 417 4.92 3.22 19.09
C GLU A 417 5.66 3.71 17.82
N GLY A 418 5.39 3.13 16.64
CA GLY A 418 6.12 3.43 15.40
C GLY A 418 6.19 4.92 15.03
N VAL A 419 5.15 5.69 15.36
CA VAL A 419 5.12 7.15 15.14
C VAL A 419 6.24 7.87 15.89
N ARG A 420 6.45 7.51 17.17
CA ARG A 420 7.45 8.14 18.03
C ARG A 420 8.86 7.87 17.53
N THR A 421 9.15 6.62 17.18
CA THR A 421 10.44 6.21 16.61
C THR A 421 10.80 7.05 15.38
N TYR A 422 9.84 7.26 14.49
CA TYR A 422 10.05 8.03 13.27
C TYR A 422 10.20 9.54 13.53
N ALA A 423 9.43 10.09 14.48
CA ALA A 423 9.55 11.49 14.88
C ALA A 423 10.93 11.81 15.48
N ILE A 424 11.48 10.91 16.31
CA ILE A 424 12.83 11.05 16.88
C ILE A 424 13.88 11.11 15.76
N ARG A 425 13.85 10.14 14.83
CA ARG A 425 14.80 10.07 13.71
C ARG A 425 14.78 11.34 12.86
N ARG A 426 13.57 11.81 12.48
CA ARG A 426 13.43 13.03 11.67
C ARG A 426 13.87 14.28 12.41
N THR A 427 13.58 14.38 13.70
CA THR A 427 14.00 15.52 14.52
C THR A 427 15.52 15.55 14.64
N LEU A 428 16.16 14.42 14.92
CA LEU A 428 17.62 14.31 15.00
C LEU A 428 18.29 14.63 13.66
N PHE A 429 17.74 14.13 12.55
CA PHE A 429 18.27 14.41 11.23
C PHE A 429 18.10 15.89 10.83
N ALA A 430 16.91 16.46 11.09
CA ALA A 430 16.65 17.87 10.82
C ALA A 430 17.54 18.79 11.66
N ALA A 431 17.70 18.48 12.95
CA ALA A 431 18.61 19.23 13.83
C ALA A 431 20.05 19.18 13.32
N LEU A 432 20.53 18.01 12.88
CA LEU A 432 21.85 17.85 12.28
C LEU A 432 21.99 18.72 11.02
N ALA A 433 21.03 18.62 10.10
CA ALA A 433 21.03 19.39 8.86
C ALA A 433 21.05 20.91 9.12
N THR A 434 20.19 21.39 10.01
CA THR A 434 20.16 22.81 10.42
C THR A 434 21.48 23.24 11.06
N SER A 435 22.06 22.42 11.95
CA SER A 435 23.35 22.70 12.60
C SER A 435 24.48 22.82 11.58
N LEU A 436 24.55 21.89 10.61
CA LEU A 436 25.54 21.91 9.53
C LEU A 436 25.37 23.15 8.63
N LEU A 437 24.15 23.48 8.23
CA LEU A 437 23.87 24.66 7.42
C LEU A 437 24.32 25.95 8.12
N LEU A 438 24.00 26.11 9.40
CA LEU A 438 24.45 27.24 10.20
C LEU A 438 25.99 27.25 10.32
N TRP A 439 26.61 26.10 10.56
CA TRP A 439 28.07 26.00 10.64
C TRP A 439 28.76 26.45 9.34
N PHE A 440 28.29 25.98 8.18
CA PHE A 440 28.80 26.38 6.88
C PHE A 440 28.59 27.87 6.61
N PHE A 441 27.40 28.39 6.92
CA PHE A 441 27.08 29.81 6.78
C PHE A 441 28.05 30.69 7.59
N PHE A 442 28.23 30.41 8.88
CA PHE A 442 29.13 31.18 9.74
C PHE A 442 30.59 31.07 9.30
N ARG A 443 31.04 29.87 8.87
CA ARG A 443 32.39 29.66 8.35
C ARG A 443 32.62 30.50 7.08
N PHE A 444 31.65 30.53 6.17
CA PHE A 444 31.71 31.33 4.95
C PHE A 444 31.69 32.83 5.24
N TYR A 445 30.79 33.28 6.12
CA TYR A 445 30.70 34.67 6.57
C TYR A 445 32.02 35.17 7.18
N LEU A 446 32.62 34.36 8.06
CA LEU A 446 33.92 34.68 8.68
C LEU A 446 35.05 34.77 7.65
N ARG A 447 35.07 33.89 6.64
CA ARG A 447 36.05 33.94 5.55
C ARG A 447 35.90 35.23 4.73
N LYS A 448 34.67 35.60 4.36
CA LYS A 448 34.39 36.85 3.64
C LYS A 448 34.82 38.07 4.44
N ARG A 449 34.47 38.14 5.72
CA ARG A 449 34.87 39.27 6.59
C ARG A 449 36.38 39.37 6.74
N ALA A 450 37.08 38.25 6.87
CA ALA A 450 38.55 38.23 6.94
C ALA A 450 39.23 38.63 5.63
N ALA A 451 38.62 38.34 4.48
CA ALA A 451 39.09 38.80 3.17
C ALA A 451 38.86 40.32 3.01
N ALA A 452 37.68 40.82 3.40
CA ALA A 452 37.34 42.24 3.33
C ALA A 452 38.14 43.13 4.30
N SER A 453 38.70 42.57 5.38
CA SER A 453 39.59 43.31 6.28
C SER A 453 41.07 43.30 5.84
N ARG A 454 41.41 42.56 4.77
CA ARG A 454 42.76 42.46 4.20
C ARG A 454 42.91 43.25 2.90
N ALA A 455 41.80 43.49 2.20
CA ALA A 455 41.67 44.52 1.17
C ALA A 455 41.50 45.87 1.87
#